data_AF-A0A3D0CTY4-F1
#
_entry.id   AF-A0A3D0CTY4-F1
#
_cell.length_a   1.000
_cell.length_b   1.000
_cell.length_c   1.000
_cell.angle_alpha   90.00
_cell.angle_beta   90.00
_cell.angle_gamma   90.00
#
_symmetry.space_group_name_H-M   'P 1'
#
loop_
_entity.id
_entity.type
_entity.pdbx_description
1 polymer ?
#
loop_
_entity_poly.entity_id
_entity_poly.type
_entity_poly.pdbx_seq_one_letter_code
_entity_poly.pdbx_strand_id
1 'polypeptide(L)' 'MPPPTLLTKIAHREARVAIVGLGYVGLPLAVAFARAGFRVTGIDVDQRKVDAITRGHASIADIPSEVLAHYTV' A
#
# COMPACT_ATOMS: atom_id res chain seq x y z
N MET A 1 -17.19 -16.79 -21.11
CA MET A 1 -16.92 -15.34 -20.96
C MET A 1 -15.42 -15.17 -20.76
N PRO A 2 -14.74 -14.25 -21.48
CA PRO A 2 -13.33 -14.00 -21.24
C PRO A 2 -13.12 -13.38 -19.84
N PRO A 3 -11.96 -13.60 -19.21
CA PRO A 3 -11.65 -12.95 -17.95
C PRO A 3 -11.63 -11.42 -18.11
N PRO A 4 -12.00 -10.65 -17.07
CA PRO A 4 -11.97 -9.19 -17.14
C PRO A 4 -10.55 -8.70 -17.40
N THR A 5 -10.45 -7.71 -18.29
CA THR A 5 -9.18 -7.08 -18.65
C THR A 5 -8.57 -6.35 -17.45
N LEU A 6 -7.27 -6.06 -17.50
CA LEU A 6 -6.63 -5.26 -16.47
C LEU A 6 -7.27 -3.86 -16.35
N LEU A 7 -7.60 -3.23 -17.48
CA LEU A 7 -8.25 -1.91 -17.49
C LEU A 7 -9.59 -1.94 -16.76
N THR A 8 -10.40 -2.98 -16.99
CA THR A 8 -11.66 -3.22 -16.26
C THR A 8 -11.41 -3.34 -14.76
N LYS A 9 -10.42 -4.17 -14.36
CA LYS A 9 -10.07 -4.34 -12.93
C LYS A 9 -9.58 -3.05 -12.27
N ILE A 10 -8.85 -2.21 -13.00
CA ILE A 10 -8.39 -0.90 -12.48
C ILE A 10 -9.58 0.05 -12.29
N ALA A 11 -10.47 0.12 -13.29
CA ALA A 11 -11.67 0.95 -13.23
C ALA A 11 -12.57 0.59 -12.03
N HIS A 12 -12.71 -0.71 -11.74
CA HIS A 12 -13.51 -1.23 -10.63
C HIS A 12 -12.75 -1.41 -9.30
N ARG A 13 -11.48 -0.97 -9.20
CA ARG A 13 -10.63 -1.14 -8.00
C ARG A 13 -10.38 -2.59 -7.56
N GLU A 14 -10.59 -3.55 -8.46
CA GLU A 14 -10.35 -4.98 -8.24
C GLU A 14 -8.89 -5.39 -8.54
N ALA A 15 -8.14 -4.53 -9.21
CA ALA A 15 -6.72 -4.75 -9.44
C ALA A 15 -5.96 -4.76 -8.10
N ARG A 16 -4.97 -5.65 -7.97
CA ARG A 16 -4.06 -5.67 -6.83
C ARG A 16 -2.83 -4.84 -7.17
N VAL A 17 -2.44 -3.94 -6.27
CA VAL A 17 -1.29 -3.05 -6.45
C VAL A 17 -0.18 -3.53 -5.53
N ALA A 18 1.03 -3.69 -6.06
CA ALA A 18 2.22 -3.94 -5.26
C ALA A 18 3.16 -2.75 -5.37
N ILE A 19 3.64 -2.23 -4.24
CA ILE A 19 4.62 -1.14 -4.18
C ILE A 19 5.91 -1.69 -3.62
N VAL A 20 6.99 -1.59 -4.41
CA VAL A 20 8.33 -2.06 -4.03
C VAL A 20 9.18 -0.87 -3.59
N GLY A 21 9.70 -0.94 -2.38
CA GLY A 21 10.32 0.15 -1.62
C GLY A 21 9.29 0.90 -0.78
N LEU A 22 9.43 0.85 0.55
CA LEU A 22 8.56 1.52 1.52
C LEU A 22 9.29 2.69 2.21
N GLY A 23 10.10 3.40 1.42
CA GLY A 23 10.74 4.64 1.84
C GLY A 23 9.84 5.86 1.68
N TYR A 24 10.46 7.04 1.63
CA TYR A 24 9.78 8.34 1.61
C TYR A 24 8.69 8.48 0.54
N VAL A 25 8.88 7.91 -0.65
CA VAL A 25 7.88 7.99 -1.74
C VAL A 25 6.93 6.80 -1.73
N GLY A 26 7.46 5.60 -1.51
CA GLY A 26 6.70 4.37 -1.68
C GLY A 26 5.63 4.15 -0.63
N LEU A 27 5.91 4.49 0.64
CA LEU A 27 4.91 4.33 1.70
C LEU A 27 3.72 5.30 1.53
N PRO A 28 3.91 6.62 1.27
CA PRO A 28 2.80 7.50 0.94
C PRO A 28 2.01 7.04 -0.30
N LEU A 29 2.70 6.52 -1.33
CA LEU A 29 2.04 6.03 -2.54
C LEU A 29 1.17 4.81 -2.25
N ALA A 30 1.68 3.86 -1.47
CA ALA A 30 0.92 2.70 -1.01
C ALA A 30 -0.34 3.11 -0.24
N VAL A 31 -0.20 4.05 0.70
CA VAL A 31 -1.32 4.63 1.45
C VAL A 31 -2.33 5.32 0.52
N ALA A 32 -1.86 6.07 -0.49
CA ALA A 32 -2.73 6.74 -1.44
C ALA A 32 -3.57 5.75 -2.27
N PHE A 33 -2.96 4.64 -2.74
CA PHE A 33 -3.70 3.58 -3.44
C PHE A 33 -4.70 2.86 -2.52
N ALA A 34 -4.32 2.60 -1.26
CA ALA A 34 -5.22 2.01 -0.29
C ALA A 34 -6.42 2.92 -0.01
N ARG A 35 -6.19 4.23 0.17
CA ARG A 35 -7.25 5.25 0.29
C ARG A 35 -8.13 5.35 -0.96
N ALA A 36 -7.57 5.11 -2.15
CA ALA A 36 -8.32 5.07 -3.41
C ALA A 36 -9.15 3.79 -3.61
N GLY A 37 -9.13 2.86 -2.64
CA GLY A 37 -9.94 1.64 -2.60
C GLY A 37 -9.27 0.40 -3.20
N PHE A 38 -7.99 0.47 -3.54
CA PHE A 38 -7.26 -0.70 -4.04
C PHE A 38 -6.77 -1.61 -2.92
N ARG A 39 -6.63 -2.90 -3.22
CA ARG A 39 -5.86 -3.83 -2.38
C ARG A 39 -4.39 -3.64 -2.67
N VAL A 40 -3.64 -3.16 -1.69
CA VAL A 40 -2.21 -2.84 -1.82
C VAL A 40 -1.37 -3.85 -1.05
N THR A 41 -0.19 -4.19 -1.58
CA THR A 41 0.85 -4.95 -0.88
C THR A 41 2.16 -4.17 -0.92
N GLY A 42 2.73 -3.90 0.24
CA GLY A 42 3.98 -3.18 0.42
C GLY A 42 5.14 -4.16 0.51
N ILE A 43 6.22 -3.89 -0.21
CA ILE A 43 7.40 -4.76 -0.24
C ILE A 43 8.64 -3.90 0.00
N ASP A 44 9.44 -4.23 1.02
CA ASP A 44 10.76 -3.62 1.25
C ASP A 44 11.75 -4.72 1.62
N VAL A 45 13.03 -4.51 1.32
CA VAL A 45 14.10 -5.44 1.69
C VAL A 45 14.47 -5.35 3.17
N ASP A 46 14.14 -4.23 3.81
CA ASP A 46 14.37 -4.02 5.24
C ASP A 46 13.19 -4.52 6.06
N GLN A 47 13.34 -5.73 6.61
CA GLN A 47 12.31 -6.36 7.46
C GLN A 47 11.92 -5.50 8.67
N ARG A 48 12.85 -4.68 9.21
CA ARG A 48 12.54 -3.82 10.36
C ARG A 48 11.51 -2.75 9.99
N LYS A 49 11.59 -2.20 8.78
CA LYS A 49 10.58 -1.24 8.27
C LYS A 49 9.25 -1.91 8.06
N VAL A 50 9.24 -3.09 7.42
CA VAL A 50 8.01 -3.87 7.17
C VAL A 50 7.30 -4.14 8.50
N ASP A 51 8.02 -4.68 9.48
CA ASP A 51 7.50 -5.00 10.80
C ASP A 51 6.95 -3.76 11.54
N ALA A 52 7.64 -2.62 11.44
CA ALA A 52 7.17 -1.37 12.03
C ALA A 52 5.86 -0.91 11.39
N ILE A 53 5.81 -0.89 10.05
CA ILE A 53 4.64 -0.45 9.27
C ILE A 53 3.45 -1.37 9.54
N THR A 54 3.64 -2.69 9.56
CA THR A 54 2.60 -3.66 9.88
C THR A 54 2.03 -3.49 11.28
N ARG A 55 2.82 -2.99 12.24
CA ARG A 55 2.36 -2.64 13.59
C ARG A 55 1.74 -1.24 13.69
N GLY A 56 1.57 -0.54 12.58
CA GLY A 56 1.02 0.82 12.56
C GLY A 56 2.04 1.91 12.89
N HIS A 57 3.34 1.60 12.91
CA HIS A 57 4.41 2.57 13.20
C HIS A 57 5.14 2.97 11.91
N ALA A 58 5.03 4.24 11.52
CA ALA A 58 5.85 4.82 10.45
C ALA A 58 7.09 5.47 11.05
N SER A 59 8.29 5.14 10.56
CA SER A 59 9.52 5.91 10.84
C SER A 59 9.67 7.14 9.92
N ILE A 60 8.71 7.36 9.02
CA ILE A 60 8.73 8.46 8.05
C ILE A 60 7.88 9.59 8.64
N ALA A 61 8.52 10.75 8.85
CA ALA A 61 8.02 11.87 9.63
C ALA A 61 6.63 12.42 9.21
N ASP A 62 6.15 12.10 8.01
CA ASP A 62 4.96 12.71 7.41
C ASP A 62 3.73 11.79 7.30
N ILE A 63 3.79 10.54 7.82
CA ILE A 63 2.61 9.66 7.87
C ILE A 63 2.22 9.41 9.32
N PRO A 64 1.09 9.99 9.78
CA PRO A 64 0.57 9.71 11.12
C PRO A 64 0.30 8.21 11.30
N SER A 65 0.65 7.68 12.48
CA SER A 65 0.55 6.24 12.77
C SER A 65 -0.88 5.72 12.63
N GLU A 66 -1.88 6.58 12.86
CA GLU A 66 -3.30 6.30 12.70
C GLU A 66 -3.67 5.91 11.27
N VAL A 67 -2.95 6.44 10.27
CA VAL A 67 -3.19 6.13 8.86
C VAL A 67 -2.76 4.70 8.55
N LEU A 68 -1.66 4.22 9.15
CA LEU A 68 -1.19 2.85 8.92
C LEU A 68 -2.07 1.81 9.61
N ALA A 69 -2.65 2.14 10.77
CA ALA A 69 -3.57 1.24 11.47
C ALA A 69 -4.85 0.94 10.66
N HIS A 70 -5.28 1.89 9.82
CA HIS A 70 -6.50 1.76 9.01
C HIS A 70 -6.26 1.07 7.66
N TYR A 71 -5.02 1.10 7.16
CA TYR A 71 -4.65 0.56 5.85
C TYR A 71 -3.45 -0.37 6.01
N THR A 72 -3.71 -1.66 6.22
CA THR A 72 -2.65 -2.68 6.18
C THR A 72 -2.12 -2.76 4.75
N VAL A 73 -0.88 -2.31 4.56
CA VAL A 73 -0.11 -2.45 3.32
C VAL A 73 0.77 -3.70 3.42
#